data_AF-A0A2V9N9Z1-F1
#
_entry.id   AF-A0A2V9N9Z1-F1
#
_cell.length_a   1.000
_cell.length_b   1.000
_cell.length_c   1.000
_cell.angle_alpha   90.00
_cell.angle_beta   90.00
_cell.angle_gamma   90.00
#
_symmetry.space_group_name_H-M   'P 1'
#
loop_
_entity.id
_entity.type
_entity.pdbx_description
1 polymer ?
#
loop_
_entity_poly.entity_id
_entity_poly.type
_entity_poly.pdbx_seq_one_letter_code
_entity_poly.pdbx_strand_id
1 'polypeptide(L)'
;MTLRRLKTYTGAQGYVYQYYFVGQREALVADPAAPASEYIFDVTSDRKTTFAVSILLPAAVISAWEAAHHRNLSAAEQYGAVKLRLFEAFDEVEDLLAHGRRLLLDRPSLDRALSTLGAA
;
A
#
# COMPACT_ATOMS: atom_id res chain seq x y z
N MET A 1 -3.64 -6.61 -24.13
CA MET A 1 -3.07 -5.44 -23.43
C MET A 1 -3.96 -5.11 -22.25
N THR A 2 -3.52 -5.36 -21.02
CA THR A 2 -4.30 -5.05 -19.82
C THR A 2 -4.36 -3.53 -19.66
N LEU A 3 -5.57 -2.96 -19.69
CA LEU A 3 -5.77 -1.51 -19.60
C LEU A 3 -5.41 -1.03 -18.18
N ARG A 4 -4.34 -0.25 -18.04
CA ARG A 4 -3.98 0.37 -16.75
C ARG A 4 -5.00 1.45 -16.41
N ARG A 5 -5.85 1.19 -15.40
CA ARG A 5 -6.91 2.13 -15.00
C ARG A 5 -6.33 3.17 -14.05
N LEU A 6 -6.15 4.39 -14.55
CA LEU A 6 -5.78 5.55 -13.73
C LEU A 6 -6.88 5.86 -12.72
N LYS A 7 -6.51 6.02 -11.46
CA LYS A 7 -7.36 6.47 -10.36
C LYS A 7 -6.89 7.83 -9.89
N THR A 8 -7.83 8.65 -9.41
CA THR A 8 -7.54 9.96 -8.82
C THR A 8 -7.98 9.94 -7.37
N TYR A 9 -7.16 10.50 -6.50
CA TYR A 9 -7.41 10.67 -5.08
C TYR A 9 -7.11 12.12 -4.69
N THR A 10 -8.05 12.75 -4.00
CA THR A 10 -7.86 14.09 -3.43
C THR A 10 -7.41 13.91 -2.00
N GLY A 11 -6.14 14.20 -1.74
CA GLY A 11 -5.59 14.12 -0.39
C GLY A 11 -6.10 15.23 0.50
N ALA A 12 -6.11 14.98 1.80
CA ALA A 12 -6.54 15.92 2.83
C ALA A 12 -5.72 17.23 2.84
N GLN A 13 -4.48 17.17 2.35
CA GLN A 13 -3.56 18.31 2.24
C GLN A 13 -3.85 19.22 1.03
N GLY A 14 -4.88 18.92 0.23
CA GLY A 14 -5.26 19.71 -0.95
C GLY A 14 -4.54 19.32 -2.25
N TYR A 15 -3.65 18.33 -2.21
CA TYR A 15 -3.02 17.74 -3.40
C TYR A 15 -3.93 16.70 -4.06
N VAL A 16 -3.90 16.65 -5.40
CA VAL A 16 -4.59 15.62 -6.17
C VAL A 16 -3.56 14.63 -6.71
N TYR A 17 -3.60 13.41 -6.20
CA TYR A 17 -2.75 12.32 -6.65
C TYR A 17 -3.47 11.48 -7.70
N GLN A 18 -2.76 11.16 -8.77
CA GLN A 18 -3.17 10.14 -9.71
C GLN A 18 -2.28 8.92 -9.53
N TYR A 19 -2.88 7.74 -9.52
CA TYR A 19 -2.12 6.50 -9.35
C TYR A 19 -2.73 5.36 -10.14
N TYR A 20 -1.91 4.35 -10.43
CA TYR A 20 -2.37 3.06 -10.91
C TYR A 20 -1.54 1.93 -10.32
N PHE A 21 -2.19 0.79 -10.13
CA PHE A 21 -1.52 -0.43 -9.67
C PHE A 21 -0.69 -1.03 -10.80
N VAL A 22 0.60 -1.23 -10.55
CA VAL A 22 1.55 -1.81 -11.51
C VAL A 22 1.58 -3.33 -11.37
N GLY A 23 1.62 -3.82 -10.14
CA GLY A 23 1.67 -5.24 -9.85
C GLY A 23 2.08 -5.56 -8.41
N GLN A 24 2.04 -6.85 -8.10
CA GLN A 24 2.50 -7.43 -6.85
C GLN A 24 3.67 -8.38 -7.14
N ARG A 25 4.70 -8.36 -6.31
CA ARG A 25 5.82 -9.32 -6.35
C ARG A 25 6.29 -9.64 -4.94
N GLU A 26 7.10 -10.68 -4.80
CA GLU A 26 7.81 -10.93 -3.56
C GLU A 26 8.94 -9.90 -3.37
N ALA A 27 9.11 -9.43 -2.15
CA ALA A 27 10.23 -8.58 -1.77
C ALA A 27 11.55 -9.34 -1.94
N LEU A 28 12.60 -8.61 -2.30
CA LEU A 28 13.92 -9.20 -2.50
C LEU A 28 14.43 -9.82 -1.20
N VAL A 29 15.14 -10.94 -1.27
CA VAL A 29 15.66 -11.64 -0.07
C VAL A 29 16.60 -10.77 0.76
N ALA A 30 17.29 -9.81 0.13
CA ALA A 30 18.16 -8.84 0.80
C ALA A 30 17.40 -7.68 1.47
N ASP A 31 16.08 -7.64 1.32
CA ASP A 31 15.24 -6.60 1.89
C ASP A 31 15.05 -6.84 3.40
N PRO A 32 15.24 -5.83 4.27
CA PRO A 32 15.07 -6.00 5.71
C PRO A 32 13.63 -6.35 6.13
N ALA A 33 12.64 -6.11 5.27
CA ALA A 33 11.26 -6.52 5.51
C ALA A 33 10.94 -7.91 4.92
N ALA A 34 11.87 -8.55 4.22
CA ALA A 34 11.66 -9.89 3.68
C ALA A 34 11.57 -10.94 4.82
N PRO A 35 10.71 -11.96 4.67
CA PRO A 35 9.78 -12.19 3.56
C PRO A 35 8.57 -11.24 3.61
N ALA A 36 8.26 -10.60 2.47
CA ALA A 36 7.15 -9.66 2.32
C ALA A 36 6.60 -9.69 0.90
N SER A 37 5.30 -9.40 0.74
CA SER A 37 4.73 -9.07 -0.56
C SER A 37 4.85 -7.57 -0.81
N GLU A 38 5.48 -7.20 -1.92
CA GLU A 38 5.65 -5.83 -2.39
C GLU A 38 4.57 -5.49 -3.43
N TYR A 39 3.80 -4.44 -3.13
CA TYR A 39 2.78 -3.89 -4.02
C TYR A 39 3.27 -2.57 -4.59
N ILE A 40 3.30 -2.47 -5.91
CA ILE A 40 3.89 -1.33 -6.62
C ILE A 40 2.78 -0.49 -7.25
N PHE A 41 2.81 0.80 -6.96
CA PHE A 41 1.93 1.80 -7.55
C PHE A 41 2.76 2.87 -8.23
N ASP A 42 2.40 3.24 -9.45
CA ASP A 42 2.93 4.44 -10.07
C ASP A 42 2.02 5.60 -9.67
N VAL A 43 2.61 6.65 -9.14
CA VAL A 43 1.94 7.84 -8.59
C VAL A 43 2.46 9.08 -9.27
N THR A 44 1.58 10.06 -9.48
CA THR A 44 1.93 11.41 -9.91
C THR A 44 1.01 12.43 -9.24
N SER A 45 1.55 13.55 -8.77
CA SER A 45 0.79 14.66 -8.19
C SER A 45 0.64 15.86 -9.15
N ASP A 46 1.53 15.96 -10.16
CA ASP A 46 1.62 17.09 -11.10
C ASP A 46 1.36 16.67 -12.57
N ARG A 47 1.10 15.38 -12.82
CA ARG A 47 0.98 14.73 -14.14
C ARG A 47 2.24 14.81 -15.02
N LYS A 48 3.35 15.30 -14.49
CA LYS A 48 4.64 15.42 -15.19
C LYS A 48 5.64 14.41 -14.65
N THR A 49 5.68 14.28 -13.34
CA THR A 49 6.58 13.41 -12.60
C THR A 49 5.81 12.19 -12.13
N THR A 50 6.09 11.04 -12.75
CA THR A 50 5.57 9.74 -12.30
C THR A 50 6.67 8.98 -11.58
N PHE A 51 6.36 8.47 -10.39
CA PHE A 51 7.29 7.71 -9.58
C PHE A 51 6.61 6.49 -8.98
N ALA A 52 7.41 5.44 -8.77
CA ALA A 52 6.94 4.22 -8.13
C ALA A 52 6.95 4.38 -6.60
N VAL A 53 5.83 4.00 -5.99
CA VAL A 53 5.65 3.80 -4.56
C VAL A 53 5.49 2.30 -4.31
N SER A 54 6.40 1.75 -3.51
CA SER A 54 6.38 0.36 -3.08
C SER A 54 5.83 0.25 -1.66
N ILE A 55 4.81 -0.58 -1.47
CA ILE A 55 4.25 -0.89 -0.17
C ILE A 55 4.56 -2.35 0.15
N LEU A 56 5.33 -2.58 1.21
CA LEU A 56 5.71 -3.90 1.66
C LEU A 56 4.74 -4.37 2.75
N LEU A 57 4.18 -5.56 2.56
CA LEU A 57 3.39 -6.28 3.53
C LEU A 57 4.18 -7.52 3.99
N PRO A 58 4.85 -7.48 5.15
CA PRO A 58 5.60 -8.61 5.67
C PRO A 58 4.72 -9.83 5.92
N ALA A 59 5.21 -11.01 5.56
CA ALA A 59 4.52 -12.27 5.82
C ALA A 59 4.28 -12.46 7.33
N ALA A 60 5.22 -12.03 8.18
CA ALA A 60 5.07 -12.06 9.62
C ALA A 60 3.88 -11.22 10.13
N VAL A 61 3.58 -10.08 9.47
CA VAL A 61 2.43 -9.24 9.82
C VAL A 61 1.12 -9.94 9.45
N ILE A 62 1.07 -10.57 8.26
CA ILE A 62 -0.07 -11.39 7.83
C ILE A 62 -0.30 -12.52 8.83
N SER A 63 0.72 -13.34 9.11
CA SER A 63 0.58 -14.49 10.02
C SER A 63 0.20 -14.08 11.44
N ALA A 64 0.74 -12.97 11.95
CA ALA A 64 0.34 -12.43 13.25
C ALA A 64 -1.12 -11.95 13.27
N TRP A 65 -1.61 -11.43 12.15
CA TRP A 65 -3.02 -11.07 12.00
C TRP A 65 -3.91 -12.32 11.93
N GLU A 66 -3.58 -13.28 11.10
CA GLU A 66 -4.36 -14.51 10.93
C GLU A 66 -4.44 -15.33 12.22
N ALA A 67 -3.33 -15.39 12.98
CA ALA A 67 -3.29 -16.06 14.28
C ALA A 67 -4.19 -15.38 15.32
N ALA A 68 -4.28 -14.05 15.30
CA ALA A 68 -5.09 -13.29 16.26
C ALA A 68 -6.60 -13.34 15.93
N HIS A 69 -6.96 -13.38 14.63
CA HIS A 69 -8.35 -13.36 14.17
C HIS A 69 -8.89 -14.75 13.80
N HIS A 70 -8.05 -15.79 13.92
CA HIS A 70 -8.37 -17.19 13.58
C HIS A 70 -8.97 -17.38 12.17
N ARG A 71 -8.59 -16.51 11.23
CA ARG A 71 -9.04 -16.56 9.84
C ARG A 71 -7.92 -16.14 8.90
N ASN A 72 -7.97 -16.65 7.68
CA ASN A 72 -6.99 -16.30 6.66
C ASN A 72 -7.30 -14.92 6.07
N LEU A 73 -6.25 -14.18 5.75
CA LEU A 73 -6.33 -12.87 5.12
C LEU A 73 -6.31 -13.03 3.60
N SER A 74 -7.43 -12.75 2.94
CA SER A 74 -7.55 -12.93 1.49
C SER A 74 -6.70 -11.93 0.70
N ALA A 75 -6.33 -12.27 -0.53
CA ALA A 75 -5.59 -11.36 -1.41
C ALA A 75 -6.33 -10.03 -1.66
N ALA A 76 -7.67 -10.05 -1.65
CA ALA A 76 -8.49 -8.84 -1.79
C ALA A 76 -8.39 -7.94 -0.57
N GLU A 77 -8.39 -8.51 0.64
CA GLU A 77 -8.20 -7.77 1.90
C GLU A 77 -6.78 -7.21 2.01
N GLN A 78 -5.76 -8.00 1.64
CA GLN A 78 -4.37 -7.54 1.59
C GLN A 78 -4.22 -6.34 0.65
N TYR A 79 -4.74 -6.44 -0.58
CA TYR A 79 -4.73 -5.35 -1.54
C TYR A 79 -5.52 -4.12 -1.04
N GLY A 80 -6.67 -4.35 -0.40
CA GLY A 80 -7.47 -3.29 0.21
C GLY A 80 -6.69 -2.54 1.29
N ALA A 81 -6.01 -3.27 2.18
CA ALA A 81 -5.24 -2.69 3.27
C ALA A 81 -4.01 -1.91 2.76
N VAL A 82 -3.30 -2.47 1.80
CA VAL A 82 -2.19 -1.80 1.09
C VAL A 82 -2.65 -0.50 0.45
N LYS A 83 -3.82 -0.51 -0.20
CA LYS A 83 -4.39 0.69 -0.83
C LYS A 83 -4.76 1.76 0.19
N LEU A 84 -5.28 1.38 1.35
CA LEU A 84 -5.55 2.33 2.43
C LEU A 84 -4.25 2.94 2.96
N ARG A 85 -3.18 2.15 3.11
CA ARG A 85 -1.86 2.67 3.49
C ARG A 85 -1.28 3.66 2.49
N LEU A 86 -1.54 3.46 1.19
CA LEU A 86 -1.19 4.42 0.15
C LEU A 86 -1.91 5.76 0.36
N PHE A 87 -3.20 5.72 0.71
CA PHE A 87 -3.99 6.92 0.95
C PHE A 87 -3.54 7.65 2.21
N GLU A 88 -3.27 6.93 3.30
CA GLU A 88 -2.65 7.51 4.49
C GLU A 88 -1.34 8.23 4.13
N ALA A 89 -0.51 7.64 3.26
CA ALA A 89 0.73 8.31 2.82
C ALA A 89 0.47 9.57 1.98
N PHE A 90 -0.57 9.60 1.15
CA PHE A 90 -0.98 10.82 0.43
C PHE A 90 -1.43 11.94 1.39
N ASP A 91 -2.00 11.57 2.53
CA ASP A 91 -2.51 12.52 3.52
C ASP A 91 -1.44 12.96 4.54
N GLU A 92 -0.48 12.09 4.87
CA GLU A 92 0.53 12.34 5.91
C GLU A 92 1.88 12.82 5.37
N VAL A 93 2.28 12.40 4.18
CA VAL A 93 3.61 12.67 3.63
C VAL A 93 3.54 13.82 2.64
N GLU A 94 3.99 15.00 3.08
CA GLU A 94 4.01 16.23 2.27
C GLU A 94 4.83 16.06 0.97
N ASP A 95 6.04 15.51 1.07
CA ASP A 95 6.88 15.16 -0.09
C ASP A 95 6.98 13.65 -0.28
N LEU A 96 5.95 13.09 -0.94
CA LEU A 96 5.86 11.66 -1.23
C LEU A 96 6.98 11.18 -2.17
N LEU A 97 7.47 12.04 -3.06
CA LEU A 97 8.53 11.69 -4.00
C LEU A 97 9.87 11.51 -3.27
N ALA A 98 10.17 12.35 -2.28
CA ALA A 98 11.40 12.24 -1.50
C ALA A 98 11.30 11.20 -0.38
N HIS A 99 10.17 11.11 0.32
CA HIS A 99 10.06 10.37 1.59
C HIS A 99 9.05 9.22 1.58
N GLY A 100 8.16 9.16 0.59
CA GLY A 100 7.03 8.23 0.55
C GLY A 100 7.16 7.09 -0.46
N ARG A 101 8.30 6.94 -1.13
CA ARG A 101 8.49 5.92 -2.19
C ARG A 101 8.50 4.49 -1.68
N ARG A 102 8.73 4.31 -0.38
CA ARG A 102 8.78 3.00 0.26
C ARG A 102 8.01 3.05 1.57
N LEU A 103 6.93 2.29 1.64
CA LEU A 103 6.04 2.22 2.78
C LEU A 103 6.01 0.79 3.33
N LEU A 104 5.88 0.66 4.64
CA LEU A 104 5.68 -0.61 5.32
C LEU A 104 4.25 -0.64 5.87
N LEU A 105 3.58 -1.79 5.73
CA LEU A 105 2.33 -2.07 6.41
C LEU A 105 2.63 -2.92 7.65
N ASP A 106 2.60 -2.28 8.81
CA ASP A 106 2.78 -2.95 10.10
C ASP A 106 1.45 -3.51 10.64
N ARG A 107 1.53 -4.28 11.73
CA ARG A 107 0.36 -4.93 12.35
C ARG A 107 -0.74 -3.92 12.75
N PRO A 108 -0.44 -2.79 13.44
CA PRO A 108 -1.47 -1.83 13.80
C PRO A 108 -2.13 -1.15 12.60
N SER A 109 -1.36 -0.80 11.57
CA SER A 109 -1.92 -0.18 10.36
C SER A 109 -2.74 -1.19 9.55
N LEU A 110 -2.33 -2.46 9.52
CA LEU A 110 -3.15 -3.53 8.94
C LEU A 110 -4.51 -3.66 9.65
N ASP A 111 -4.54 -3.65 10.98
CA ASP A 111 -5.80 -3.73 11.75
C ASP A 111 -6.71 -2.54 11.48
N ARG A 112 -6.17 -1.32 11.50
CA ARG A 112 -6.94 -0.11 11.19
C ARG A 112 -7.50 -0.16 9.78
N ALA A 113 -6.68 -0.60 8.82
CA ALA A 113 -7.09 -0.71 7.43
C ALA A 113 -8.21 -1.75 7.25
N LEU A 114 -8.07 -2.93 7.84
CA LEU A 114 -9.10 -3.98 7.75
C LEU A 114 -10.38 -3.61 8.48
N SER A 115 -10.27 -2.93 9.63
CA SER A 115 -11.44 -2.37 10.33
C SER A 115 -12.21 -1.38 9.44
N THR A 116 -11.50 -0.52 8.71
CA THR A 116 -12.09 0.43 7.75
C THR A 116 -12.79 -0.27 6.58
N LEU A 117 -12.30 -1.44 6.18
CA LEU A 117 -12.92 -2.27 5.14
C LEU A 117 -14.10 -3.11 5.65
N GLY A 118 -14.40 -3.10 6.96
CA GLY A 118 -15.41 -3.96 7.58
C GLY A 118 -14.97 -5.41 7.76
N ALA A 119 -13.66 -5.64 7.78
CA ALA A 119 -13.00 -6.95 7.81
C ALA A 119 -12.22 -7.16 9.14
N ALA A 120 -12.65 -6.54 10.24
CA ALA A 120 -12.05 -6.74 11.57
C ALA A 120 -12.38 -8.11 12.17
#